data_AF-A0A2H1EJ04-F1
#
_entry.id   AF-A0A2H1EJ04-F1
#
_cell.length_a   1.000
_cell.length_b   1.000
_cell.length_c   1.000
_cell.angle_alpha   90.00
_cell.angle_beta   90.00
_cell.angle_gamma   90.00
#
_symmetry.space_group_name_H-M   'P 1'
#
loop_
_entity.id
_entity.type
_entity.pdbx_description
1 polymer ?
#
loop_
_entity_poly.entity_id
_entity_poly.type
_entity_poly.pdbx_seq_one_letter_code
_entity_poly.pdbx_strand_id
1 'polypeptide(L)'
;MVRPKFTIPIEEAHKRIDLQLRQGRTIQKYNIFSESDLKAANIQRSKWYDKTKNLLELIDDNQILVKQFHYLTPTLSSGERDLDEMVHDFRYRMDKDLKNLQSIYDSIDLLKDLKIHKTKIKNTKKPRNLTHAQEKKCWDLNPHMCNLCGRKLHGISDTEFEHTQAFAKGGATDLTNVKLSHRSCNTQKGTKSLKVARKMLGYHKNIKKSLIELKLLKKKSTRKNMMHNFTLEKFFENGKEYVRILHPSKTVEACLILCNKDPCKWWDDNSILPRHIRSGGGGNVLLPQDVGNTNPTITVMSGKRAIRKMKLKDMVLTHP
;
A
#
# COMPACT_ATOMS: atom_id res chain seq x y z
N MET A 1 -6.20 -2.11 -7.19
CA MET A 1 -5.27 -1.52 -8.17
C MET A 1 -6.01 -1.34 -9.48
N VAL A 2 -5.95 -0.14 -10.06
CA VAL A 2 -6.47 0.10 -11.41
C VAL A 2 -5.51 -0.56 -12.39
N ARG A 3 -6.02 -1.31 -13.37
CA ARG A 3 -5.18 -1.96 -14.40
C ARG A 3 -4.97 -1.01 -15.57
N PRO A 4 -3.75 -0.96 -16.17
CA PRO A 4 -3.54 -0.22 -17.39
C PRO A 4 -4.45 -0.77 -18.50
N LYS A 5 -4.94 0.14 -19.35
CA LYS A 5 -5.77 -0.21 -20.50
C LYS A 5 -4.87 -0.10 -21.73
N PHE A 6 -4.36 -1.24 -22.16
CA PHE A 6 -3.45 -1.32 -23.30
C PHE A 6 -4.16 -0.92 -24.60
N THR A 7 -3.57 0.03 -25.33
CA THR A 7 -4.03 0.46 -26.66
C THR A 7 -3.43 -0.38 -27.78
N ILE A 8 -2.23 -0.95 -27.53
CA ILE A 8 -1.49 -1.80 -28.46
C ILE A 8 -1.33 -3.21 -27.88
N PRO A 9 -1.01 -4.23 -28.72
CA PRO A 9 -0.72 -5.57 -28.24
C PRO A 9 0.42 -5.59 -27.20
N ILE A 10 0.32 -6.49 -26.21
CA ILE A 10 1.28 -6.57 -25.09
C ILE A 10 2.68 -6.92 -25.62
N GLU A 11 2.76 -7.82 -26.58
CA GLU A 11 4.00 -8.26 -27.21
C GLU A 11 4.71 -7.09 -27.92
N GLU A 12 3.93 -6.20 -28.56
CA GLU A 12 4.47 -5.01 -29.20
C GLU A 12 4.94 -3.98 -28.16
N ALA A 13 4.18 -3.77 -27.09
CA ALA A 13 4.58 -2.91 -25.97
C ALA A 13 5.92 -3.37 -25.36
N HIS A 14 6.07 -4.67 -25.10
CA HIS A 14 7.31 -5.27 -24.61
C HIS A 14 8.50 -4.99 -25.53
N LYS A 15 8.36 -5.27 -26.83
CA LYS A 15 9.44 -5.04 -27.80
C LYS A 15 9.88 -3.58 -27.82
N ARG A 16 8.94 -2.64 -27.74
CA ARG A 16 9.24 -1.20 -27.75
C ARG A 16 9.89 -0.74 -26.44
N ILE A 17 9.45 -1.24 -25.28
CA ILE A 17 10.07 -0.92 -23.99
C ILE A 17 11.48 -1.49 -23.89
N ASP A 18 11.70 -2.73 -24.35
CA ASP A 18 13.04 -3.35 -24.36
C ASP A 18 14.04 -2.54 -25.21
N LEU A 19 13.59 -2.01 -26.35
CA LEU A 19 14.40 -1.10 -27.16
C LEU A 19 14.78 0.17 -26.38
N GLN A 20 13.84 0.78 -25.65
CA GLN A 20 14.13 1.95 -24.80
C GLN A 20 15.09 1.61 -23.67
N LEU A 21 14.97 0.44 -23.03
CA LEU A 21 15.91 -0.03 -21.99
C LEU A 21 17.33 -0.15 -22.55
N ARG A 22 17.49 -0.76 -23.73
CA ARG A 22 18.81 -0.87 -24.40
C ARG A 22 19.41 0.50 -24.72
N GLN A 23 18.62 1.40 -25.30
CA GLN A 23 19.06 2.77 -25.61
C GLN A 23 19.47 3.54 -24.34
N GLY A 24 18.68 3.42 -23.28
CA GLY A 24 18.98 4.06 -22.01
C GLY A 24 20.28 3.53 -21.38
N ARG A 25 20.54 2.22 -21.44
CA ARG A 25 21.81 1.63 -20.97
C ARG A 25 23.02 2.16 -21.76
N THR A 26 22.87 2.41 -23.06
CA THR A 26 23.94 3.03 -23.87
C THR A 26 24.23 4.47 -23.40
N ILE A 27 23.19 5.28 -23.15
CA ILE A 27 23.34 6.64 -22.61
C ILE A 27 23.96 6.61 -21.20
N GLN A 28 23.56 5.64 -20.37
CA GLN A 28 24.13 5.45 -19.02
C GLN A 28 25.62 5.10 -19.05
N LYS A 29 26.17 4.59 -20.15
CA LYS A 29 27.58 4.23 -20.30
C LYS A 29 28.41 5.27 -21.07
N TYR A 30 27.82 6.41 -21.43
CA TYR A 30 28.49 7.46 -22.19
C TYR A 30 29.75 7.96 -21.47
N ASN A 31 30.92 7.99 -22.09
CA ASN A 31 32.13 8.51 -21.45
C ASN A 31 32.01 10.03 -21.27
N ILE A 32 32.24 10.53 -20.05
CA ILE A 32 32.10 11.95 -19.71
C ILE A 32 33.40 12.38 -19.06
N PHE A 33 34.19 13.20 -19.76
CA PHE A 33 35.48 13.71 -19.29
C PHE A 33 35.50 15.24 -19.15
N SER A 34 34.41 15.90 -19.55
CA SER A 34 34.27 17.35 -19.52
C SER A 34 32.82 17.77 -19.27
N GLU A 35 32.62 19.04 -18.90
CA GLU A 35 31.27 19.62 -18.79
C GLU A 35 30.49 19.59 -20.11
N SER A 36 31.20 19.74 -21.24
CA SER A 36 30.60 19.66 -22.58
C SER A 36 30.04 18.26 -22.85
N ASP A 37 30.78 17.21 -22.50
CA ASP A 37 30.33 15.82 -22.61
C ASP A 37 29.11 15.57 -21.71
N LEU A 38 29.14 16.09 -20.48
CA LEU A 38 28.03 15.98 -19.55
C LEU A 38 26.77 16.68 -20.09
N LYS A 39 26.93 17.86 -20.69
CA LYS A 39 25.82 18.59 -21.33
C LYS A 39 25.24 17.79 -22.50
N ALA A 40 26.10 17.23 -23.36
CA ALA A 40 25.67 16.35 -24.45
C ALA A 40 24.94 15.10 -23.95
N ALA A 41 25.45 14.45 -22.90
CA ALA A 41 24.83 13.28 -22.28
C ALA A 41 23.46 13.61 -21.67
N ASN A 42 23.31 14.77 -21.00
CA ASN A 42 22.02 15.24 -20.49
C ASN A 42 21.01 15.51 -21.61
N ILE A 43 21.43 16.09 -22.74
CA ILE A 43 20.56 16.28 -23.91
C ILE A 43 20.07 14.94 -24.46
N GLN A 44 20.97 13.95 -24.58
CA GLN A 44 20.59 12.60 -25.04
C GLN A 44 19.63 11.93 -24.06
N ARG A 45 19.89 12.02 -22.75
CA ARG A 45 18.98 11.52 -21.72
C ARG A 45 17.60 12.18 -21.82
N SER A 46 17.53 13.50 -21.96
CA SER A 46 16.25 14.22 -22.07
C SER A 46 15.44 13.72 -23.26
N LYS A 47 16.07 13.61 -24.45
CA LYS A 47 15.42 13.08 -25.65
C LYS A 47 14.92 11.64 -25.46
N TRP A 48 15.71 10.79 -24.80
CA TRP A 48 15.31 9.42 -24.48
C TRP A 48 14.14 9.38 -23.49
N TYR A 49 14.17 10.24 -22.48
CA TYR A 49 13.12 10.35 -21.47
C TYR A 49 11.78 10.72 -22.10
N ASP A 50 11.76 11.74 -22.96
CA ASP A 50 10.54 12.17 -23.66
C ASP A 50 9.99 11.09 -24.59
N LYS A 51 10.87 10.41 -25.35
CA LYS A 51 10.48 9.27 -26.18
C LYS A 51 9.88 8.13 -25.36
N THR A 52 10.49 7.82 -24.21
CA THR A 52 9.99 6.78 -23.29
C THR A 52 8.64 7.18 -22.71
N LYS A 53 8.47 8.42 -22.29
CA LYS A 53 7.21 8.95 -21.78
C LYS A 53 6.10 8.84 -22.83
N ASN A 54 6.34 9.32 -24.05
CA ASN A 54 5.38 9.27 -25.15
C ASN A 54 5.02 7.82 -25.52
N LEU A 55 5.98 6.90 -25.46
CA LEU A 55 5.72 5.47 -25.64
C LEU A 55 4.79 4.92 -24.55
N LEU A 56 5.00 5.27 -23.29
CA LEU A 56 4.16 4.81 -22.19
C LEU A 56 2.75 5.42 -22.24
N GLU A 57 2.62 6.66 -22.68
CA GLU A 57 1.32 7.30 -22.99
C GLU A 57 0.60 6.59 -24.11
N LEU A 58 1.33 6.21 -25.17
CA LEU A 58 0.77 5.42 -26.25
C LEU A 58 0.27 4.08 -25.70
N ILE A 59 1.07 3.36 -24.91
CA ILE A 59 0.73 2.01 -24.42
C ILE A 59 -0.49 2.02 -23.51
N ASP A 60 -0.64 3.01 -22.61
CA ASP A 60 -1.68 3.01 -21.57
C ASP A 60 -2.49 4.31 -21.55
N ASP A 61 -3.73 4.23 -22.07
CA ASP A 61 -4.71 5.32 -22.10
C ASP A 61 -4.91 5.99 -20.72
N ASN A 62 -4.75 5.22 -19.63
CA ASN A 62 -5.03 5.70 -18.28
C ASN A 62 -3.84 6.43 -17.63
N GLN A 63 -2.72 6.57 -18.35
CA GLN A 63 -1.47 7.18 -17.87
C GLN A 63 -0.92 6.59 -16.57
N ILE A 64 -1.28 5.35 -16.23
CA ILE A 64 -0.81 4.66 -15.02
C ILE A 64 0.68 4.37 -15.16
N LEU A 65 1.10 3.87 -16.33
CA LEU A 65 2.51 3.57 -16.60
C LEU A 65 3.37 4.84 -16.59
N VAL A 66 2.87 5.94 -17.13
CA VAL A 66 3.55 7.24 -17.14
C VAL A 66 3.80 7.75 -15.72
N LYS A 67 2.79 7.65 -14.85
CA LYS A 67 2.92 8.04 -13.43
C LYS A 67 3.92 7.19 -12.67
N GLN A 68 4.01 5.89 -13.00
CA GLN A 68 5.02 5.00 -12.42
C GLN A 68 6.44 5.36 -12.88
N PHE A 69 6.59 5.78 -14.14
CA PHE A 69 7.87 6.20 -14.68
C PHE A 69 8.33 7.55 -14.10
N HIS A 70 7.42 8.52 -13.96
CA HIS A 70 7.69 9.90 -13.55
C HIS A 70 7.80 10.11 -12.02
N TYR A 71 8.50 9.23 -11.29
CA TYR A 71 8.68 9.42 -9.85
C TYR A 71 9.65 10.58 -9.58
N LEU A 72 9.12 11.70 -9.08
CA LEU A 72 9.82 12.95 -8.76
C LEU A 72 11.27 12.71 -8.36
N THR A 73 12.20 13.13 -9.22
CA THR A 73 13.60 13.31 -8.82
C THR A 73 13.68 14.57 -7.96
N PRO A 74 14.33 14.51 -6.79
CA PRO A 74 14.62 15.70 -6.01
C PRO A 74 15.26 16.77 -6.90
N THR A 75 14.77 18.00 -6.79
CA THR A 75 15.45 19.17 -7.36
C THR A 75 16.80 19.31 -6.71
N LEU A 76 17.85 19.42 -7.52
CA LEU A 76 19.21 19.58 -7.03
C LEU A 76 19.42 20.95 -6.39
N SER A 77 20.26 20.97 -5.36
CA SER A 77 20.72 22.17 -4.66
C SER A 77 21.54 23.06 -5.60
N SER A 78 21.40 24.38 -5.49
CA SER A 78 21.94 25.40 -6.40
C SER A 78 23.36 25.87 -6.05
N GLY A 79 24.25 24.98 -5.58
CA GLY A 79 25.66 25.31 -5.31
C GLY A 79 26.57 25.07 -6.53
N GLU A 80 27.76 25.68 -6.50
CA GLU A 80 28.89 25.22 -7.34
C GLU A 80 29.20 23.76 -6.99
N ARG A 81 29.37 22.92 -8.00
CA ARG A 81 29.63 21.49 -7.86
C ARG A 81 30.76 21.10 -8.76
N ASP A 82 31.59 20.18 -8.29
CA ASP A 82 32.63 19.58 -9.11
C ASP A 82 32.03 18.67 -10.19
N LEU A 83 32.75 18.50 -11.31
CA LEU A 83 32.33 17.71 -12.45
C LEU A 83 32.01 16.26 -12.05
N ASP A 84 32.82 15.66 -11.17
CA ASP A 84 32.62 14.28 -10.71
C ASP A 84 31.28 14.09 -9.98
N GLU A 85 30.88 15.05 -9.14
CA GLU A 85 29.57 15.05 -8.49
C GLU A 85 28.43 15.17 -9.52
N MET A 86 28.61 16.04 -10.52
CA MET A 86 27.62 16.24 -11.57
C MET A 86 27.47 15.00 -12.48
N VAL A 87 28.56 14.29 -12.76
CA VAL A 87 28.57 13.02 -13.49
C VAL A 87 27.91 11.93 -12.66
N HIS A 88 28.24 11.82 -11.37
CA HIS A 88 27.62 10.87 -10.45
C HIS A 88 26.10 11.04 -10.43
N ASP A 89 25.63 12.28 -10.29
CA ASP A 89 24.22 12.62 -10.34
C ASP A 89 23.53 12.24 -11.65
N PHE A 90 24.19 12.49 -12.79
CA PHE A 90 23.69 12.08 -14.09
C PHE A 90 23.49 10.56 -14.14
N ARG A 91 24.50 9.79 -13.70
CA ARG A 91 24.43 8.31 -13.67
C ARG A 91 23.34 7.82 -12.74
N TYR A 92 23.22 8.41 -11.55
CA TYR A 92 22.18 8.08 -10.59
C TYR A 92 20.77 8.32 -11.16
N ARG A 93 20.53 9.48 -11.77
CA ARG A 93 19.24 9.78 -12.42
C ARG A 93 18.93 8.79 -13.53
N MET A 94 19.92 8.47 -14.37
CA MET A 94 19.75 7.54 -15.47
C MET A 94 19.45 6.10 -14.99
N ASP A 95 20.16 5.64 -13.96
CA ASP A 95 19.93 4.34 -13.32
C ASP A 95 18.52 4.24 -12.74
N LYS A 96 18.06 5.29 -12.06
CA LYS A 96 16.71 5.38 -11.53
C LYS A 96 15.65 5.28 -12.62
N ASP A 97 15.81 6.04 -13.72
CA ASP A 97 14.87 6.01 -14.84
C ASP A 97 14.83 4.59 -15.48
N LEU A 98 15.99 3.96 -15.65
CA LEU A 98 16.08 2.58 -16.17
C LEU A 98 15.40 1.56 -15.24
N LYS A 99 15.59 1.66 -13.93
CA LYS A 99 14.93 0.80 -12.93
C LYS A 99 13.42 0.95 -12.96
N ASN A 100 12.92 2.18 -13.07
CA ASN A 100 11.48 2.43 -13.18
C ASN A 100 10.91 1.81 -14.47
N LEU A 101 11.60 1.97 -15.60
CA LEU A 101 11.17 1.39 -16.87
C LEU A 101 11.21 -0.15 -16.84
N GLN A 102 12.24 -0.74 -16.21
CA GLN A 102 12.34 -2.19 -16.03
C GLN A 102 11.20 -2.72 -15.15
N SER A 103 10.86 -2.03 -14.06
CA SER A 103 9.74 -2.42 -13.21
C SER A 103 8.39 -2.38 -13.96
N ILE A 104 8.21 -1.41 -14.86
CA ILE A 104 7.06 -1.36 -15.77
C ILE A 104 7.06 -2.56 -16.72
N TYR A 105 8.21 -2.87 -17.34
CA TYR A 105 8.36 -4.02 -18.23
C TYR A 105 7.94 -5.33 -17.53
N ASP A 106 8.48 -5.58 -16.34
CA ASP A 106 8.20 -6.78 -15.54
C ASP A 106 6.71 -6.84 -15.14
N SER A 107 6.11 -5.68 -14.80
CA SER A 107 4.69 -5.59 -14.47
C SER A 107 3.78 -5.93 -15.66
N ILE A 108 4.15 -5.54 -16.87
CA ILE A 108 3.42 -5.89 -18.09
C ILE A 108 3.52 -7.39 -18.35
N ASP A 109 4.68 -8.01 -18.09
CA ASP A 109 4.88 -9.44 -18.27
C ASP A 109 3.96 -10.27 -17.34
N LEU A 110 3.88 -9.90 -16.06
CA LEU A 110 2.94 -10.51 -15.12
C LEU A 110 1.47 -10.41 -15.57
N LEU A 111 1.09 -9.34 -16.29
CA LEU A 111 -0.26 -9.19 -16.82
C LEU A 111 -0.55 -10.14 -18.00
N LYS A 112 0.48 -10.55 -18.75
CA LYS A 112 0.38 -11.54 -19.84
C LYS A 112 -0.03 -12.90 -19.28
N ASP A 113 0.64 -13.36 -18.22
CA ASP A 113 0.35 -14.64 -17.57
C ASP A 113 -1.06 -14.69 -17.00
N LEU A 114 -1.52 -13.59 -16.40
CA LEU A 114 -2.88 -13.48 -15.89
C LEU A 114 -3.96 -13.57 -16.98
N LYS A 115 -3.66 -13.15 -18.22
CA LYS A 115 -4.59 -13.33 -19.35
C LYS A 115 -4.64 -14.80 -19.78
N ILE A 116 -3.50 -15.48 -19.86
CA ILE A 116 -3.39 -16.90 -20.23
C ILE A 116 -4.15 -17.79 -19.24
N HIS A 117 -4.06 -17.51 -17.94
CA HIS A 117 -4.82 -18.25 -16.93
C HIS A 117 -6.33 -18.03 -17.06
N LYS A 118 -6.79 -16.82 -17.40
CA LYS A 118 -8.23 -16.55 -17.59
C LYS A 118 -8.82 -17.29 -18.79
N THR A 119 -8.06 -17.44 -19.89
CA THR A 119 -8.53 -18.21 -21.06
C THR A 119 -8.60 -19.70 -20.77
N LYS A 120 -7.63 -20.27 -20.04
CA LYS A 120 -7.69 -21.69 -19.63
C LYS A 120 -8.85 -22.01 -18.67
N ILE A 121 -9.27 -21.05 -17.84
CA ILE A 121 -10.41 -21.24 -16.91
C ILE A 121 -11.78 -21.25 -17.64
N LYS A 122 -11.87 -20.80 -18.90
CA LYS A 122 -13.16 -20.68 -19.61
C LYS A 122 -13.78 -21.98 -20.12
N ASN A 123 -13.10 -23.13 -20.02
CA ASN A 123 -13.62 -24.41 -20.55
C ASN A 123 -14.15 -25.40 -19.51
N THR A 124 -14.36 -24.99 -18.26
CA THR A 124 -15.19 -25.76 -17.32
C THR A 124 -16.38 -24.90 -16.91
N LYS A 125 -17.59 -25.27 -17.33
CA LYS A 125 -18.83 -24.65 -16.83
C LYS A 125 -18.84 -24.84 -15.31
N LYS A 126 -18.48 -23.80 -14.56
CA LYS A 126 -18.48 -23.88 -13.10
C LYS A 126 -19.89 -24.26 -12.63
N PRO A 127 -20.02 -25.20 -11.68
CA PRO A 127 -21.32 -25.61 -11.18
C PRO A 127 -22.06 -24.40 -10.60
N ARG A 128 -23.35 -24.31 -10.90
CA ARG A 128 -24.22 -23.25 -10.36
C ARG A 128 -24.47 -23.44 -8.86
N ASN A 129 -24.45 -24.70 -8.41
CA ASN A 129 -24.77 -25.08 -7.04
C ASN A 129 -23.48 -25.35 -6.26
N LEU A 130 -23.54 -25.08 -4.95
CA LEU A 130 -22.49 -25.48 -4.02
C LEU A 130 -22.48 -27.01 -3.89
N THR A 131 -21.33 -27.58 -3.52
CA THR A 131 -21.29 -28.96 -3.04
C THR A 131 -21.86 -29.05 -1.63
N HIS A 132 -22.34 -30.22 -1.21
CA HIS A 132 -22.87 -30.43 0.15
C HIS A 132 -21.87 -29.98 1.26
N ALA A 133 -20.58 -30.23 1.06
CA ALA A 133 -19.54 -29.77 1.99
C ALA A 133 -19.44 -28.23 2.05
N GLN A 134 -19.61 -27.54 0.92
CA GLN A 134 -19.64 -26.08 0.87
C GLN A 134 -20.92 -25.50 1.46
N GLU A 135 -22.06 -26.16 1.28
CA GLU A 135 -23.34 -25.78 1.89
C GLU A 135 -23.26 -25.82 3.41
N LYS A 136 -22.77 -26.94 3.97
CA LYS A 136 -22.51 -27.10 5.41
C LYS A 136 -21.56 -26.01 5.92
N LYS A 137 -20.44 -25.79 5.22
CA LYS A 137 -19.48 -24.74 5.59
C LYS A 137 -20.08 -23.32 5.50
N CYS A 138 -20.95 -23.06 4.52
CA CYS A 138 -21.66 -21.79 4.42
C CYS A 138 -22.64 -21.62 5.58
N TRP A 139 -23.33 -22.69 5.98
CA TRP A 139 -24.21 -22.69 7.15
C TRP A 139 -23.43 -22.36 8.43
N ASP A 140 -22.35 -23.08 8.71
CA ASP A 140 -21.56 -22.97 9.95
C ASP A 140 -20.86 -21.61 10.10
N LEU A 141 -20.48 -20.96 8.99
CA LEU A 141 -19.77 -19.67 9.00
C LEU A 141 -20.69 -18.44 9.10
N ASN A 142 -21.99 -18.60 8.93
CA ASN A 142 -22.94 -17.48 8.95
C ASN A 142 -23.78 -17.50 10.23
N PRO A 143 -24.29 -16.35 10.71
CA PRO A 143 -25.06 -16.26 11.95
C PRO A 143 -26.47 -16.89 11.89
N HIS A 144 -26.73 -17.79 10.93
CA HIS A 144 -28.05 -18.36 10.64
C HIS A 144 -29.14 -17.29 10.44
N MET A 145 -28.77 -16.19 9.77
CA MET A 145 -29.67 -15.08 9.45
C MET A 145 -29.82 -14.96 7.94
N CYS A 146 -31.05 -14.76 7.48
CA CYS A 146 -31.34 -14.54 6.07
C CYS A 146 -30.71 -13.22 5.59
N ASN A 147 -29.87 -13.30 4.56
CA ASN A 147 -29.19 -12.15 3.98
C ASN A 147 -30.16 -11.15 3.30
N LEU A 148 -31.40 -11.55 3.03
CA LEU A 148 -32.40 -10.65 2.43
C LEU A 148 -33.21 -9.91 3.49
N CYS A 149 -33.86 -10.64 4.40
CA CYS A 149 -34.77 -10.04 5.39
C CYS A 149 -34.15 -9.79 6.76
N GLY A 150 -33.00 -10.38 7.06
CA GLY A 150 -32.35 -10.28 8.37
C GLY A 150 -33.08 -11.02 9.50
N ARG A 151 -33.99 -11.96 9.19
CA ARG A 151 -34.62 -12.85 10.20
C ARG A 151 -33.86 -14.17 10.31
N LYS A 152 -34.00 -14.84 11.46
CA LYS A 152 -33.36 -16.13 11.76
C LYS A 152 -33.85 -17.23 10.80
N LEU A 153 -32.95 -18.15 10.48
CA LEU A 153 -33.20 -19.39 9.75
C LEU A 153 -33.27 -20.53 10.78
N HIS A 154 -34.26 -21.41 10.64
CA HIS A 154 -34.51 -22.47 11.63
C HIS A 154 -33.71 -23.75 11.34
N GLY A 155 -33.39 -24.01 10.08
CA GLY A 155 -32.59 -25.14 9.68
C GLY A 155 -32.02 -24.98 8.27
N ILE A 156 -31.05 -25.83 7.94
CA ILE A 156 -30.45 -25.86 6.61
C ILE A 156 -31.46 -26.26 5.53
N SER A 157 -32.46 -27.08 5.86
CA SER A 157 -33.54 -27.53 4.97
C SER A 157 -34.44 -26.39 4.46
N ASP A 158 -34.58 -25.33 5.27
CA ASP A 158 -35.45 -24.18 4.97
C ASP A 158 -34.67 -23.01 4.35
N THR A 159 -33.38 -23.26 4.07
CA THR A 159 -32.43 -22.25 3.64
C THR A 159 -32.02 -22.49 2.19
N GLU A 160 -32.01 -21.42 1.41
CA GLU A 160 -31.43 -21.40 0.07
C GLU A 160 -30.09 -20.67 0.09
N PHE A 161 -29.15 -21.20 -0.69
CA PHE A 161 -27.81 -20.65 -0.88
C PHE A 161 -27.81 -19.63 -2.02
N GLU A 162 -28.07 -18.38 -1.66
CA GLU A 162 -28.34 -17.28 -2.59
C GLU A 162 -27.06 -16.53 -2.96
N HIS A 163 -26.85 -16.29 -4.26
CA HIS A 163 -25.72 -15.48 -4.72
C HIS A 163 -26.01 -13.98 -4.51
N THR A 164 -25.07 -13.31 -3.85
CA THR A 164 -25.04 -11.84 -3.65
C THR A 164 -25.04 -11.12 -5.00
N GLN A 165 -24.16 -11.55 -5.92
CA GLN A 165 -24.23 -11.25 -7.34
C GLN A 165 -24.76 -12.48 -8.08
N ALA A 166 -25.88 -12.32 -8.79
CA ALA A 166 -26.53 -13.42 -9.51
C ALA A 166 -25.55 -14.16 -10.44
N PHE A 167 -25.62 -15.49 -10.47
CA PHE A 167 -24.80 -16.34 -11.34
C PHE A 167 -24.89 -15.92 -12.83
N ALA A 168 -26.10 -15.61 -13.32
CA ALA A 168 -26.33 -15.13 -14.68
C ALA A 168 -25.64 -13.79 -15.02
N LYS A 169 -25.20 -13.05 -13.99
CA LYS A 169 -24.43 -11.79 -14.12
C LYS A 169 -22.94 -12.00 -13.79
N GLY A 170 -22.45 -13.24 -13.90
CA GLY A 170 -21.05 -13.59 -13.64
C GLY A 170 -20.67 -13.75 -12.16
N GLY A 171 -21.65 -13.87 -11.27
CA GLY A 171 -21.37 -14.15 -9.86
C GLY A 171 -20.74 -15.54 -9.67
N ALA A 172 -19.64 -15.61 -8.92
CA ALA A 172 -18.96 -16.86 -8.63
C ALA A 172 -19.76 -17.74 -7.65
N THR A 173 -19.71 -19.06 -7.83
CA THR A 173 -20.26 -20.04 -6.86
C THR A 173 -19.20 -20.35 -5.81
N ASP A 174 -19.01 -19.44 -4.86
CA ASP A 174 -18.10 -19.59 -3.72
C ASP A 174 -18.70 -19.00 -2.43
N LEU A 175 -18.08 -19.29 -1.29
CA LEU A 175 -18.58 -18.87 0.03
C LEU A 175 -18.53 -17.34 0.24
N THR A 176 -17.81 -16.61 -0.61
CA THR A 176 -17.75 -15.15 -0.52
C THR A 176 -18.97 -14.52 -1.15
N ASN A 177 -19.42 -15.05 -2.29
CA ASN A 177 -20.57 -14.55 -3.04
C ASN A 177 -21.89 -15.21 -2.60
N VAL A 178 -21.86 -16.46 -2.13
CA VAL A 178 -23.06 -17.17 -1.66
C VAL A 178 -23.36 -16.86 -0.19
N LYS A 179 -24.64 -16.64 0.14
CA LYS A 179 -25.14 -16.34 1.47
C LYS A 179 -26.43 -17.10 1.76
N LEU A 180 -26.77 -17.23 3.03
CA LEU A 180 -28.01 -17.89 3.46
C LEU A 180 -29.22 -17.00 3.22
N SER A 181 -30.34 -17.56 2.79
CA SER A 181 -31.61 -16.85 2.65
C SER A 181 -32.80 -17.79 2.86
N HIS A 182 -33.96 -17.25 3.28
CA HIS A 182 -35.21 -18.04 3.22
C HIS A 182 -35.57 -18.31 1.77
N ARG A 183 -36.12 -19.49 1.48
CA ARG A 183 -36.61 -19.86 0.15
C ARG A 183 -37.54 -18.79 -0.44
N SER A 184 -38.52 -18.33 0.34
CA SER A 184 -39.47 -17.29 -0.10
C SER A 184 -38.78 -15.96 -0.44
N CYS A 185 -37.76 -15.56 0.31
CA CYS A 185 -37.00 -14.34 0.04
C CYS A 185 -36.17 -14.50 -1.25
N ASN A 186 -35.52 -15.65 -1.43
CA ASN A 186 -34.74 -15.97 -2.63
C ASN A 186 -35.61 -15.89 -3.91
N THR A 187 -36.77 -16.55 -3.89
CA THR A 187 -37.74 -16.50 -4.99
C THR A 187 -38.15 -15.07 -5.34
N GLN A 188 -38.43 -14.23 -4.34
CA GLN A 188 -38.81 -12.83 -4.56
C GLN A 188 -37.65 -11.97 -5.10
N LYS A 189 -36.39 -12.28 -4.76
CA LYS A 189 -35.20 -11.61 -5.32
C LYS A 189 -35.02 -11.94 -6.80
N GLY A 190 -34.96 -13.23 -7.17
CA GLY A 190 -34.62 -13.66 -8.52
C GLY A 190 -33.28 -13.09 -9.01
N THR A 191 -33.26 -12.49 -10.21
CA THR A 191 -32.05 -11.92 -10.84
C THR A 191 -31.75 -10.47 -10.43
N LYS A 192 -32.56 -9.89 -9.53
CA LYS A 192 -32.40 -8.52 -9.03
C LYS A 192 -31.20 -8.43 -8.11
N SER A 193 -30.63 -7.24 -7.97
CA SER A 193 -29.55 -6.99 -6.99
C SER A 193 -30.11 -7.04 -5.56
N LEU A 194 -29.28 -7.40 -4.57
CA LEU A 194 -29.68 -7.41 -3.15
C LEU A 194 -30.32 -6.09 -2.71
N LYS A 195 -29.80 -4.95 -3.19
CA LYS A 195 -30.33 -3.61 -2.86
C LYS A 195 -31.77 -3.43 -3.35
N VAL A 196 -32.05 -3.86 -4.58
CA VAL A 196 -33.40 -3.77 -5.17
C VAL A 196 -34.35 -4.73 -4.45
N ALA A 197 -33.93 -5.98 -4.24
CA ALA A 197 -34.75 -6.98 -3.54
C ALA A 197 -35.12 -6.52 -2.13
N ARG A 198 -34.14 -6.04 -1.34
CA ARG A 198 -34.37 -5.52 0.02
C ARG A 198 -35.31 -4.31 0.04
N LYS A 199 -35.28 -3.46 -1.00
CA LYS A 199 -36.21 -2.33 -1.14
C LYS A 199 -37.64 -2.81 -1.41
N MET A 200 -37.81 -3.76 -2.34
CA MET A 200 -39.12 -4.35 -2.68
C MET A 200 -39.74 -5.07 -1.49
N LEU A 201 -38.92 -5.78 -0.70
CA LEU A 201 -39.36 -6.50 0.49
C LEU A 201 -39.61 -5.60 1.72
N GLY A 202 -39.46 -4.26 1.59
CA GLY A 202 -39.67 -3.33 2.70
C GLY A 202 -38.56 -3.28 3.77
N TYR A 203 -37.50 -4.06 3.64
CA TYR A 203 -36.42 -4.17 4.64
C TYR A 203 -35.37 -3.04 4.59
N HIS A 204 -35.49 -2.10 3.65
CA HIS A 204 -34.53 -1.00 3.47
C HIS A 204 -34.46 -0.03 4.67
N LYS A 205 -35.52 0.06 5.50
CA LYS A 205 -35.57 1.02 6.61
C LYS A 205 -34.70 0.60 7.82
N ASN A 206 -34.52 -0.69 8.08
CA ASN A 206 -33.77 -1.19 9.25
C ASN A 206 -32.25 -1.35 9.00
N ILE A 207 -31.82 -1.38 7.74
CA ILE A 207 -30.40 -1.49 7.38
C ILE A 207 -29.64 -0.19 7.65
N LYS A 208 -30.26 0.98 7.50
CA LYS A 208 -29.60 2.25 7.86
C LYS A 208 -29.29 2.32 9.36
N LYS A 209 -30.22 1.91 10.22
CA LYS A 209 -30.02 1.89 11.68
C LYS A 209 -28.89 0.93 12.08
N SER A 210 -28.93 -0.31 11.59
CA SER A 210 -27.88 -1.31 11.88
C SER A 210 -26.52 -0.98 11.24
N LEU A 211 -26.46 -0.38 10.05
CA LEU A 211 -25.21 0.11 9.46
C LEU A 211 -24.64 1.32 10.20
N ILE A 212 -25.49 2.22 10.71
CA ILE A 212 -25.04 3.33 11.55
C ILE A 212 -24.48 2.77 12.87
N GLU A 213 -25.14 1.79 13.46
CA GLU A 213 -24.71 1.12 14.69
C GLU A 213 -23.41 0.33 14.48
N LEU A 214 -23.28 -0.43 13.39
CA LEU A 214 -22.02 -1.06 12.96
C LEU A 214 -20.93 -0.05 12.63
N LYS A 215 -21.26 1.09 12.03
CA LYS A 215 -20.31 2.18 11.79
C LYS A 215 -19.88 2.83 13.10
N LEU A 216 -20.77 3.00 14.07
CA LEU A 216 -20.46 3.53 15.41
C LEU A 216 -19.60 2.54 16.21
N LEU A 217 -19.90 1.23 16.14
CA LEU A 217 -19.09 0.16 16.72
C LEU A 217 -17.73 0.05 16.04
N LYS A 218 -17.66 0.17 14.71
CA LYS A 218 -16.38 0.25 13.96
C LYS A 218 -15.61 1.52 14.24
N LYS A 219 -16.27 2.66 14.46
CA LYS A 219 -15.65 3.95 14.82
C LYS A 219 -15.15 3.94 16.28
N LYS A 220 -15.81 3.19 17.16
CA LYS A 220 -15.32 2.85 18.52
C LYS A 220 -14.16 1.83 18.46
N SER A 221 -14.20 0.86 17.55
CA SER A 221 -13.14 -0.14 17.32
C SER A 221 -11.89 0.44 16.64
N THR A 222 -12.01 1.37 15.69
CA THR A 222 -10.85 2.08 15.12
C THR A 222 -10.30 3.15 16.05
N ARG A 223 -11.10 3.64 17.02
CA ARG A 223 -10.61 4.38 18.19
C ARG A 223 -10.03 3.48 19.29
N LYS A 224 -10.22 2.16 19.23
CA LYS A 224 -9.48 1.20 20.05
C LYS A 224 -8.08 1.08 19.44
N ASN A 225 -7.31 2.14 19.65
CA ASN A 225 -5.86 2.18 19.78
C ASN A 225 -5.18 0.88 19.31
N MET A 226 -4.83 0.81 18.02
CA MET A 226 -3.60 0.12 17.65
C MET A 226 -2.45 0.93 18.29
N MET A 227 -2.30 0.83 19.61
CA MET A 227 -1.14 1.34 20.30
C MET A 227 0.03 0.55 19.75
N HIS A 228 1.00 1.29 19.22
CA HIS A 228 2.32 0.75 19.03
C HIS A 228 2.82 0.47 20.45
N ASN A 229 2.90 -0.80 20.82
CA ASN A 229 3.47 -1.18 22.09
C ASN A 229 4.97 -1.24 21.87
N PHE A 230 5.72 -0.40 22.57
CA PHE A 230 7.18 -0.37 22.59
C PHE A 230 7.61 0.12 23.98
N THR A 231 8.90 0.02 24.28
CA THR A 231 9.48 0.61 25.50
C THR A 231 10.24 1.88 25.12
N LEU A 232 10.19 2.88 26.01
CA LEU A 232 11.04 4.07 25.95
C LEU A 232 11.89 4.11 27.20
N GLU A 233 13.19 4.17 26.99
CA GLU A 233 14.21 4.16 28.04
C GLU A 233 15.11 5.37 27.85
N LYS A 234 15.72 5.82 28.93
CA LYS A 234 16.82 6.79 28.90
C LYS A 234 18.08 6.16 29.48
N PHE A 235 19.23 6.59 28.97
CA PHE A 235 20.53 6.16 29.48
C PHE A 235 21.56 7.27 29.27
N PHE A 236 22.67 7.18 30.01
CA PHE A 236 23.79 8.11 29.90
C PHE A 236 25.02 7.39 29.40
N GLU A 237 25.70 7.97 28.43
CA GLU A 237 26.94 7.43 27.87
C GLU A 237 27.87 8.59 27.48
N ASN A 238 29.13 8.55 27.90
CA ASN A 238 30.14 9.58 27.59
C ASN A 238 29.69 11.02 27.93
N GLY A 239 29.01 11.20 29.07
CA GLY A 239 28.50 12.50 29.51
C GLY A 239 27.32 13.05 28.71
N LYS A 240 26.71 12.23 27.84
CA LYS A 240 25.56 12.59 27.01
C LYS A 240 24.35 11.75 27.39
N GLU A 241 23.16 12.35 27.31
CA GLU A 241 21.88 11.68 27.59
C GLU A 241 21.20 11.23 26.30
N TYR A 242 20.70 10.00 26.30
CA TYR A 242 20.07 9.37 25.15
C TYR A 242 18.67 8.88 25.49
N VAL A 243 17.81 8.80 24.47
CA VAL A 243 16.55 8.08 24.53
C VAL A 243 16.60 6.89 23.57
N ARG A 244 16.17 5.73 24.05
CA ARG A 244 16.10 4.48 23.31
C ARG A 244 14.65 4.05 23.14
N ILE A 245 14.28 3.68 21.91
CA ILE A 245 13.02 3.00 21.61
C ILE A 245 13.29 1.53 21.35
N LEU A 246 12.56 0.62 22.01
CA LEU A 246 12.74 -0.83 21.91
C LEU A 246 11.45 -1.58 21.62
N HIS A 247 11.61 -2.68 20.89
CA HIS A 247 10.63 -3.75 20.69
C HIS A 247 9.25 -3.25 20.24
N PRO A 248 9.16 -2.44 19.17
CA PRO A 248 7.86 -2.03 18.70
C PRO A 248 7.11 -3.25 18.17
N SER A 249 5.89 -3.45 18.68
CA SER A 249 5.01 -4.56 18.28
C SER A 249 4.60 -4.48 16.81
N LYS A 250 4.84 -3.35 16.16
CA LYS A 250 4.63 -3.07 14.73
C LYS A 250 5.72 -2.12 14.23
N THR A 251 6.02 -2.17 12.94
CA THR A 251 6.95 -1.23 12.32
C THR A 251 6.50 0.21 12.54
N VAL A 252 7.41 1.06 13.02
CA VAL A 252 7.21 2.51 13.13
C VAL A 252 7.76 3.15 11.85
N GLU A 253 6.86 3.50 10.94
CA GLU A 253 7.21 4.14 9.66
C GLU A 253 7.57 5.60 9.86
N ALA A 254 8.65 6.06 9.20
CA ALA A 254 9.17 7.42 9.33
C ALA A 254 9.18 7.92 10.78
N CYS A 255 9.76 7.10 11.67
CA CYS A 255 9.96 7.39 13.07
C CYS A 255 10.79 8.64 13.25
N LEU A 256 10.26 9.60 14.01
CA LEU A 256 10.97 10.80 14.42
C LEU A 256 10.75 10.98 15.93
N ILE A 257 11.83 11.19 16.68
CA ILE A 257 11.76 11.43 18.11
C ILE A 257 12.01 12.92 18.35
N LEU A 258 11.08 13.55 19.06
CA LEU A 258 11.14 14.97 19.38
C LEU A 258 11.36 15.13 20.89
N CYS A 259 12.25 16.05 21.26
CA CYS A 259 12.40 16.59 22.61
C CYS A 259 11.67 17.93 22.67
N ASN A 260 10.53 17.97 23.38
CA ASN A 260 9.53 19.03 23.29
C ASN A 260 9.00 19.22 21.87
N LYS A 261 9.62 20.11 21.09
CA LYS A 261 9.29 20.38 19.69
C LYS A 261 10.46 20.14 18.73
N ASP A 262 11.66 19.94 19.26
CA ASP A 262 12.89 19.87 18.48
C ASP A 262 13.25 18.41 18.16
N PRO A 263 13.67 18.10 16.93
CA PRO A 263 14.04 16.75 16.55
C PRO A 263 15.37 16.32 17.20
N CYS A 264 15.38 15.12 17.77
CA CYS A 264 16.60 14.51 18.30
C CYS A 264 17.43 13.90 17.15
N LYS A 265 18.77 13.89 17.32
CA LYS A 265 19.69 13.29 16.35
C LYS A 265 19.81 11.78 16.58
N TRP A 266 19.85 10.97 15.54
CA TRP A 266 20.16 9.55 15.66
C TRP A 266 21.62 9.36 16.06
N TRP A 267 21.86 8.42 16.99
CA TRP A 267 23.17 8.27 17.63
C TRP A 267 24.29 7.80 16.68
N ASP A 268 23.93 7.03 15.65
CA ASP A 268 24.85 6.32 14.75
C ASP A 268 25.31 7.18 13.56
N ASP A 269 24.47 8.07 13.04
CA ASP A 269 24.81 8.92 11.89
C ASP A 269 24.65 10.43 12.15
N ASN A 270 24.29 10.83 13.37
CA ASN A 270 24.00 12.21 13.76
C ASN A 270 22.91 12.92 12.93
N SER A 271 22.10 12.19 12.15
CA SER A 271 21.05 12.75 11.31
C SER A 271 19.78 13.06 12.13
N ILE A 272 18.99 14.01 11.66
CA ILE A 272 17.63 14.29 12.19
C ILE A 272 16.53 13.70 11.30
N LEU A 273 16.92 12.89 10.30
CA LEU A 273 15.99 12.39 9.30
C LEU A 273 15.11 11.27 9.90
N PRO A 274 13.82 11.19 9.55
CA PRO A 274 12.97 10.11 10.01
C PRO A 274 13.46 8.72 9.58
N ARG A 275 13.36 7.72 10.46
CA ARG A 275 13.82 6.34 10.21
C ARG A 275 12.72 5.30 10.30
N HIS A 276 12.87 4.18 9.61
CA HIS A 276 11.96 3.05 9.76
C HIS A 276 12.47 2.12 10.86
N ILE A 277 11.73 2.00 11.97
CA ILE A 277 12.06 1.03 13.02
C ILE A 277 11.17 -0.19 12.82
N ARG A 278 11.76 -1.29 12.37
CA ARG A 278 11.03 -2.54 12.13
C ARG A 278 10.49 -3.11 13.44
N SER A 279 9.43 -3.90 13.34
CA SER A 279 8.88 -4.61 14.50
C SER A 279 9.96 -5.43 15.23
N GLY A 280 9.98 -5.35 16.56
CA GLY A 280 10.98 -6.01 17.41
C GLY A 280 12.35 -5.30 17.49
N GLY A 281 12.64 -4.37 16.58
CA GLY A 281 13.91 -3.62 16.54
C GLY A 281 14.01 -2.50 17.57
N GLY A 282 14.92 -1.57 17.34
CA GLY A 282 15.09 -0.40 18.20
C GLY A 282 15.95 0.69 17.56
N GLY A 283 16.15 1.78 18.28
CA GLY A 283 17.02 2.88 17.87
C GLY A 283 17.26 3.86 19.01
N ASN A 284 18.44 4.49 19.00
CA ASN A 284 18.82 5.48 20.00
C ASN A 284 18.88 6.87 19.37
N VAL A 285 18.44 7.88 20.11
CA VAL A 285 18.61 9.28 19.74
C VAL A 285 19.34 10.03 20.85
N LEU A 286 20.22 10.93 20.46
CA LEU A 286 20.91 11.87 21.33
C LEU A 286 19.97 13.03 21.66
N LEU A 287 19.80 13.32 22.96
CA LEU A 287 19.06 14.49 23.40
C LEU A 287 19.91 15.76 23.24
N PRO A 288 19.28 16.95 23.03
CA PRO A 288 20.00 18.22 23.06
C PRO A 288 20.72 18.44 24.39
N GLN A 289 21.79 19.24 24.40
CA GLN A 289 22.51 19.57 25.63
C GLN A 289 21.57 20.28 26.63
N ASP A 290 21.86 20.13 27.93
CA ASP A 290 21.19 20.78 29.07
C ASP A 290 19.71 20.42 29.30
N VAL A 291 19.13 19.48 28.55
CA VAL A 291 17.71 19.14 28.72
C VAL A 291 17.42 18.33 29.99
N GLY A 292 18.42 17.62 30.54
CA GLY A 292 18.23 16.74 31.72
C GLY A 292 17.58 17.44 32.91
N ASN A 293 17.90 18.73 33.12
CA ASN A 293 17.37 19.53 34.24
C ASN A 293 15.95 20.07 33.98
N THR A 294 15.48 20.08 32.72
CA THR A 294 14.20 20.70 32.33
C THR A 294 13.04 19.70 32.26
N ASN A 295 13.31 18.40 32.41
CA ASN A 295 12.34 17.32 32.28
C ASN A 295 11.43 17.47 31.04
N PRO A 296 12.01 17.46 29.83
CA PRO A 296 11.29 17.70 28.59
C PRO A 296 10.26 16.60 28.30
N THR A 297 9.34 16.91 27.39
CA THR A 297 8.38 15.92 26.86
C THR A 297 8.98 15.24 25.65
N ILE A 298 9.21 13.93 25.73
CA ILE A 298 9.65 13.16 24.57
C ILE A 298 8.42 12.68 23.80
N THR A 299 8.39 12.99 22.50
CA THR A 299 7.32 12.58 21.59
C THR A 299 7.87 11.67 20.50
N VAL A 300 7.32 10.46 20.38
CA VAL A 300 7.61 9.56 19.26
C VAL A 300 6.54 9.74 18.19
N MET A 301 6.98 10.04 16.98
CA MET A 301 6.15 10.23 15.79
C MET A 301 6.28 9.03 14.87
N SER A 302 5.18 8.68 14.17
CA SER A 302 5.22 7.85 12.97
C SER A 302 4.60 8.66 11.83
N GLY A 303 5.45 9.11 10.90
CA GLY A 303 5.09 10.13 9.94
C GLY A 303 4.57 11.40 10.64
N LYS A 304 3.32 11.80 10.35
CA LYS A 304 2.70 13.01 10.92
C LYS A 304 1.97 12.79 12.25
N ARG A 305 1.93 11.56 12.76
CA ARG A 305 1.12 11.20 13.94
C ARG A 305 2.01 10.96 15.15
N ALA A 306 1.72 11.65 16.26
CA ALA A 306 2.28 11.30 17.57
C ALA A 306 1.70 9.96 18.03
N ILE A 307 2.56 8.96 18.22
CA ILE A 307 2.18 7.62 18.67
C ILE A 307 2.45 7.41 20.16
N ARG A 308 3.36 8.18 20.77
CA ARG A 308 3.58 8.22 22.23
C ARG A 308 4.13 9.56 22.68
N LYS A 309 3.76 9.98 23.89
CA LYS A 309 4.32 11.14 24.61
C LYS A 309 4.61 10.73 26.05
N MET A 310 5.77 11.10 26.57
CA MET A 310 6.21 10.76 27.92
C MET A 310 7.18 11.82 28.43
N LYS A 311 7.13 12.18 29.72
CA LYS A 311 8.15 13.07 30.31
C LYS A 311 9.44 12.30 30.51
N LEU A 312 10.59 12.95 30.32
CA LEU A 312 11.90 12.32 30.43
C LEU A 312 12.15 11.70 31.82
N LYS A 313 11.64 12.30 32.90
CA LYS A 313 11.74 11.75 34.26
C LYS A 313 10.91 10.47 34.46
N ASP A 314 9.85 10.28 33.68
CA ASP A 314 8.96 9.12 33.77
C ASP A 314 9.48 7.93 32.95
N MET A 315 10.60 8.09 32.23
CA MET A 315 11.26 7.03 31.49
C MET A 315 12.11 6.16 32.41
N VAL A 316 12.15 4.87 32.11
CA VAL A 316 13.03 3.93 32.81
C VAL A 316 14.49 4.32 32.54
N LEU A 317 15.25 4.56 33.60
CA LEU A 317 16.69 4.77 33.52
C LEU A 317 17.36 3.39 33.40
N THR A 318 18.16 3.23 32.36
CA THR A 318 18.91 2.00 32.09
C THR A 318 20.40 2.33 32.01
N HIS A 319 21.24 1.34 32.32
CA HIS A 319 22.66 1.40 32.04
C HIS A 319 22.89 1.01 30.56
N PRO A 320 23.81 1.67 29.85
CA PRO A 320 23.98 1.58 28.40
C PRO A 320 24.00 0.16 27.82
#